data_AF-A0A9X3J2C0-F1
#
_entry.id   AF-A0A9X3J2C0-F1
#
_cell.length_a   1.000
_cell.length_b   1.000
_cell.length_c   1.000
_cell.angle_alpha   90.00
_cell.angle_beta   90.00
_cell.angle_gamma   90.00
#
_symmetry.space_group_name_H-M   'P 1'
#
loop_
_entity.id
_entity.type
_entity.pdbx_description
1 polymer ?
#
loop_
_entity_poly.entity_id
_entity_poly.type
_entity_poly.pdbx_seq_one_letter_code
_entity_poly.pdbx_strand_id
1 'polypeptide(L)'
;MTSAPWHDDPALRGRFHPDHPDDLQVLLHDGEPRRCGRAPEGCWVTVRGVRQTLRIPIAPEGTSPPLLADAVRWVERPVYEGILLNEPQQLTTAHKGDTLLFVTSPGIPHPVRVTEAYVGERSSWSIQPCNRCGADQALDPPTIMAHTRFPDAPAGSVPVAFSAFCPCGGTMLLALVENAAALPEQPPARKPWWKFW
;
A
#
# COMPACT_ATOMS: atom_id res chain seq x y z
N MET A 1 -8.63 5.86 32.21
CA MET A 1 -7.90 5.25 31.08
C MET A 1 -7.95 6.24 29.94
N THR A 2 -6.81 6.69 29.44
CA THR A 2 -6.76 7.56 28.25
C THR A 2 -7.17 6.74 27.03
N SER A 3 -8.07 7.28 26.22
CA SER A 3 -8.41 6.67 24.93
C SER A 3 -7.15 6.52 24.09
N ALA A 4 -6.99 5.38 23.42
CA ALA A 4 -5.89 5.21 22.48
C ALA A 4 -6.06 6.19 21.30
N PRO A 5 -4.97 6.74 20.74
CA PRO A 5 -5.04 7.82 19.75
C PRO A 5 -5.79 7.43 18.47
N TRP A 6 -5.86 6.14 18.13
CA TRP A 6 -6.57 5.65 16.95
C TRP A 6 -8.10 5.59 17.12
N HIS A 7 -8.63 5.63 18.35
CA HIS A 7 -10.08 5.65 18.57
C HIS A 7 -10.74 6.95 18.10
N ASP A 8 -10.00 8.05 18.20
CA ASP A 8 -10.48 9.37 17.80
C ASP A 8 -10.19 9.67 16.33
N ASP A 9 -9.41 8.82 15.65
CA ASP A 9 -9.06 9.00 14.24
C ASP A 9 -10.29 8.84 13.33
N PRO A 10 -10.68 9.90 12.59
CA PRO A 10 -11.84 9.85 11.69
C PRO A 10 -11.74 8.74 10.63
N ALA A 11 -10.53 8.33 10.24
CA ALA A 11 -10.31 7.30 9.24
C ALA A 11 -10.73 5.90 9.71
N LEU A 12 -10.67 5.63 11.03
CA LEU A 12 -11.04 4.35 11.64
C LEU A 12 -12.40 4.36 12.34
N ARG A 13 -13.03 5.52 12.47
CA ARG A 13 -14.34 5.67 13.11
C ARG A 13 -15.38 4.71 12.51
N GLY A 14 -16.06 3.97 13.38
CA GLY A 14 -17.12 3.04 13.00
C GLY A 14 -16.62 1.72 12.38
N ARG A 15 -15.31 1.44 12.42
CA ARG A 15 -14.73 0.19 11.89
C ARG A 15 -14.38 -0.84 12.96
N PHE A 16 -14.38 -0.43 14.24
CA PHE A 16 -14.02 -1.31 15.36
C PHE A 16 -15.14 -2.28 15.70
N HIS A 17 -14.75 -3.43 16.22
CA HIS A 17 -15.67 -4.44 16.74
C HIS A 17 -16.41 -3.88 17.97
N PRO A 18 -17.74 -4.08 18.11
CA PRO A 18 -18.51 -3.55 19.23
C PRO A 18 -18.01 -4.00 20.61
N ASP A 19 -17.57 -5.26 20.71
CA ASP A 19 -17.09 -5.86 21.97
C ASP A 19 -15.56 -5.83 22.15
N HIS A 20 -14.82 -5.41 21.12
CA HIS A 20 -13.36 -5.37 21.12
C HIS A 20 -12.89 -4.03 20.55
N PRO A 21 -12.73 -3.00 21.39
CA PRO A 21 -12.61 -1.60 20.94
C PRO A 21 -11.36 -1.32 20.10
N ASP A 22 -10.34 -2.18 20.19
CA ASP A 22 -9.09 -2.08 19.42
C ASP A 22 -9.07 -3.00 18.19
N ASP A 23 -10.09 -3.82 17.96
CA ASP A 23 -10.10 -4.81 16.89
C ASP A 23 -10.90 -4.31 15.68
N LEU A 24 -10.33 -4.44 14.49
CA LEU A 24 -11.01 -4.12 13.23
C LEU A 24 -10.65 -5.12 12.13
N GLN A 25 -11.46 -5.18 11.07
CA GLN A 25 -11.13 -5.96 9.89
C GLN A 25 -10.19 -5.19 8.96
N VAL A 26 -9.09 -5.81 8.56
CA VAL A 26 -8.13 -5.34 7.55
C VAL A 26 -8.17 -6.27 6.35
N LEU A 27 -8.08 -5.71 5.14
CA LEU A 27 -7.92 -6.43 3.90
C LEU A 27 -6.44 -6.83 3.72
N LEU A 28 -6.12 -8.09 3.98
CA LEU A 28 -4.80 -8.68 3.78
C LEU A 28 -4.66 -9.22 2.36
N HIS A 29 -3.43 -9.26 1.84
CA HIS A 29 -3.10 -9.83 0.53
C HIS A 29 -1.63 -10.23 0.47
N ASP A 30 -1.30 -11.12 -0.48
CA ASP A 30 0.07 -11.51 -0.86
C ASP A 30 0.63 -10.63 -2.01
N GLY A 31 -0.18 -9.68 -2.49
CA GLY A 31 0.12 -8.84 -3.64
C GLY A 31 -1.11 -8.60 -4.51
N GLU A 32 -0.89 -8.04 -5.70
CA GLU A 32 -1.91 -7.93 -6.73
C GLU A 32 -2.39 -9.33 -7.17
N PRO A 33 -3.71 -9.63 -7.16
CA PRO A 33 -4.21 -10.97 -7.43
C PRO A 33 -3.77 -11.58 -8.76
N ARG A 34 -3.56 -10.76 -9.81
CA ARG A 34 -3.07 -11.28 -11.10
C ARG A 34 -1.59 -11.67 -11.06
N ARG A 35 -0.84 -11.17 -10.08
CA ARG A 35 0.57 -11.52 -9.84
C ARG A 35 0.69 -12.75 -8.93
N CYS A 36 -0.03 -12.78 -7.82
CA CYS A 36 0.12 -13.81 -6.79
C CYS A 36 -0.85 -15.00 -6.93
N GLY A 37 -1.91 -14.86 -7.73
CA GLY A 37 -2.93 -15.90 -7.92
C GLY A 37 -3.86 -16.09 -6.72
N ARG A 38 -3.87 -15.16 -5.75
CA ARG A 38 -4.67 -15.23 -4.52
C ARG A 38 -5.51 -13.98 -4.35
N ALA A 39 -6.75 -14.14 -3.93
CA ALA A 39 -7.60 -13.00 -3.62
C ALA A 39 -7.23 -12.40 -2.23
N PRO A 40 -7.49 -11.11 -2.01
CA PRO A 40 -7.37 -10.53 -0.67
C PRO A 40 -8.38 -11.16 0.30
N GLU A 41 -8.05 -11.19 1.58
CA GLU A 41 -8.89 -11.71 2.66
C GLU A 41 -9.16 -10.63 3.72
N GLY A 42 -10.38 -10.60 4.26
CA GLY A 42 -10.67 -9.80 5.45
C GLY A 42 -10.22 -10.56 6.70
N CYS A 43 -9.32 -9.98 7.50
CA CYS A 43 -8.87 -10.57 8.75
C CYS A 43 -8.95 -9.58 9.90
N TRP A 44 -9.19 -10.09 11.09
CA TRP A 44 -9.24 -9.32 12.33
C TRP A 44 -7.84 -8.95 12.80
N VAL A 45 -7.67 -7.69 13.17
CA VAL A 45 -6.40 -7.13 13.64
C VAL A 45 -6.67 -6.29 14.87
N THR A 46 -5.91 -6.51 15.94
CA THR A 46 -5.87 -5.58 17.07
C THR A 46 -4.89 -4.44 16.76
N VAL A 47 -5.37 -3.21 16.75
CA VAL A 47 -4.55 -2.01 16.57
C VAL A 47 -3.63 -1.83 17.77
N ARG A 48 -2.36 -1.54 17.51
CA ARG A 48 -1.33 -1.30 18.55
C ARG A 48 -0.79 0.12 18.54
N GLY A 49 -0.88 0.81 17.40
CA GLY A 49 -0.38 2.17 17.30
C GLY A 49 -0.50 2.78 15.91
N VAL A 50 -0.14 4.05 15.85
CA VAL A 50 0.17 4.75 14.60
C VAL A 50 1.69 4.67 14.43
N ARG A 51 2.15 4.00 13.37
CA ARG A 51 3.57 3.79 13.09
C ARG A 51 4.24 5.05 12.57
N GLN A 52 3.57 5.73 11.64
CA GLN A 52 4.01 6.97 10.99
C GLN A 52 2.85 7.60 10.21
N THR A 53 3.06 8.82 9.72
CA THR A 53 2.16 9.48 8.76
C THR A 53 2.84 9.53 7.40
N LEU A 54 2.22 8.93 6.38
CA LEU A 54 2.67 9.04 5.00
C LEU A 54 2.20 10.34 4.38
N ARG A 55 3.10 11.00 3.66
CA ARG A 55 2.79 12.14 2.80
C ARG A 55 2.69 11.64 1.37
N ILE A 56 1.47 11.50 0.87
CA ILE A 56 1.15 10.86 -0.41
C ILE A 56 0.80 11.90 -1.47
N PRO A 57 1.39 11.84 -2.68
CA PRO A 57 1.00 12.70 -3.77
C PRO A 57 -0.26 12.14 -4.45
N ILE A 58 -1.18 13.04 -4.81
CA ILE A 58 -2.36 12.77 -5.62
C ILE A 58 -2.39 13.78 -6.75
N ALA A 59 -2.13 13.33 -7.97
CA ALA A 59 -2.29 14.14 -9.17
C ALA A 59 -3.78 14.39 -9.46
N PRO A 60 -4.17 15.61 -9.86
CA PRO A 60 -5.49 15.87 -10.43
C PRO A 60 -5.81 14.96 -11.61
N GLU A 61 -7.09 14.76 -11.87
CA GLU A 61 -7.53 14.06 -13.08
C GLU A 61 -7.07 14.81 -14.33
N GLY A 62 -6.64 14.08 -15.36
CA GLY A 62 -6.11 14.66 -16.60
C GLY A 62 -4.66 15.18 -16.53
N THR A 63 -4.01 15.18 -15.36
CA THR A 63 -2.57 15.50 -15.29
C THR A 63 -1.76 14.42 -16.01
N SER A 64 -0.96 14.83 -16.97
CA SER A 64 -0.11 13.92 -17.76
C SER A 64 1.27 13.76 -17.11
N PRO A 65 1.81 12.53 -17.01
CA PRO A 65 3.19 12.31 -16.59
C PRO A 65 4.22 12.89 -17.59
N PRO A 66 5.46 13.19 -17.18
CA PRO A 66 6.00 13.06 -15.82
C PRO A 66 5.34 14.05 -14.84
N LEU A 67 5.15 13.62 -13.60
CA LEU A 67 4.54 14.47 -12.57
C LEU A 67 5.63 15.24 -11.83
N LEU A 68 5.45 16.54 -11.69
CA LEU A 68 6.29 17.39 -10.85
C LEU A 68 5.69 17.51 -9.44
N ALA A 69 6.55 17.76 -8.44
CA ALA A 69 6.13 17.86 -7.04
C ALA A 69 5.14 19.01 -6.75
N ASP A 70 5.12 20.06 -7.57
CA ASP A 70 4.19 21.20 -7.52
C ASP A 70 2.88 20.94 -8.29
N ALA A 71 2.85 19.93 -9.17
CA ALA A 71 1.68 19.51 -9.94
C ALA A 71 0.76 18.54 -9.18
N VAL A 72 1.12 18.13 -7.97
CA VAL A 72 0.37 17.17 -7.15
C VAL A 72 -0.16 17.79 -5.86
N ARG A 73 -1.31 17.31 -5.40
CA ARG A 73 -1.79 17.59 -4.05
C ARG A 73 -1.17 16.59 -3.08
N TRP A 74 -0.51 17.09 -2.05
CA TRP A 74 0.00 16.26 -0.96
C TRP A 74 -1.09 16.02 0.08
N VAL A 75 -1.32 14.75 0.43
CA VAL A 75 -2.26 14.34 1.46
C VAL A 75 -1.50 13.57 2.54
N GLU A 76 -1.88 13.74 3.79
CA GLU A 76 -1.34 12.98 4.90
C GLU A 76 -2.26 11.81 5.24
N ARG A 77 -1.66 10.63 5.46
CA ARG A 77 -2.40 9.42 5.83
C ARG A 77 -1.64 8.64 6.90
N PRO A 78 -2.27 8.35 8.04
CA PRO A 78 -1.67 7.49 9.05
C PRO A 78 -1.43 6.08 8.51
N VAL A 79 -0.28 5.52 8.84
CA VAL A 79 0.02 4.08 8.76
C VAL A 79 -0.13 3.53 10.16
N TYR A 80 -1.04 2.58 10.30
CA TYR A 80 -1.28 1.90 11.57
C TYR A 80 -0.48 0.62 11.64
N GLU A 81 -0.19 0.20 12.87
CA GLU A 81 0.41 -1.08 13.20
C GLU A 81 -0.58 -1.89 14.03
N GLY A 82 -0.64 -3.20 13.79
CA GLY A 82 -1.50 -4.10 14.54
C GLY A 82 -1.07 -5.56 14.50
N ILE A 83 -1.73 -6.39 15.30
CA ILE A 83 -1.48 -7.83 15.42
C ILE A 83 -2.61 -8.61 14.76
N LEU A 84 -2.27 -9.53 13.85
CA LEU A 84 -3.24 -10.40 13.17
C LEU A 84 -3.83 -11.45 14.13
N LEU A 85 -5.16 -11.51 14.23
CA LEU A 85 -5.86 -12.35 15.21
C LEU A 85 -6.28 -13.73 14.71
N ASN A 86 -6.52 -13.87 13.41
CA ASN A 86 -6.93 -15.13 12.78
C ASN A 86 -5.97 -15.53 11.65
N GLU A 87 -5.88 -16.83 11.41
CA GLU A 87 -5.10 -17.36 10.29
C GLU A 87 -5.83 -17.07 8.97
N PRO A 88 -5.18 -16.44 7.98
CA PRO A 88 -5.71 -16.37 6.62
C PRO A 88 -5.87 -17.76 6.01
N GLN A 89 -6.85 -17.95 5.15
CA GLN A 89 -7.16 -19.27 4.57
C GLN A 89 -6.30 -19.61 3.36
N GLN A 90 -5.98 -18.62 2.53
CA GLN A 90 -5.26 -18.80 1.27
C GLN A 90 -3.97 -17.98 1.18
N LEU A 91 -3.81 -16.92 1.97
CA LEU A 91 -2.57 -16.14 1.98
C LEU A 91 -1.40 -16.93 2.57
N THR A 92 -0.21 -16.70 2.03
CA THR A 92 1.02 -17.41 2.41
C THR A 92 2.07 -16.51 3.05
N THR A 93 1.85 -15.20 3.04
CA THR A 93 2.81 -14.20 3.54
C THR A 93 2.40 -13.55 4.85
N ALA A 94 1.29 -13.99 5.45
CA ALA A 94 0.77 -13.49 6.71
C ALA A 94 0.21 -14.64 7.53
N HIS A 95 0.56 -14.67 8.81
CA HIS A 95 0.19 -15.70 9.77
C HIS A 95 -0.36 -15.07 11.04
N LYS A 96 -1.25 -15.79 11.73
CA LYS A 96 -1.79 -15.35 13.01
C LYS A 96 -0.65 -14.99 13.97
N GLY A 97 -0.80 -13.84 14.63
CA GLY A 97 0.19 -13.29 15.56
C GLY A 97 1.21 -12.36 14.88
N ASP A 98 1.26 -12.30 13.55
CA ASP A 98 2.12 -11.37 12.84
C ASP A 98 1.79 -9.91 13.18
N THR A 99 2.83 -9.10 13.27
CA THR A 99 2.70 -7.64 13.23
C THR A 99 2.59 -7.20 11.77
N LEU A 100 1.60 -6.37 11.47
CA LEU A 100 1.39 -5.85 10.12
C LEU A 100 1.16 -4.33 10.12
N LEU A 101 1.42 -3.73 8.96
CA LEU A 101 1.10 -2.34 8.69
C LEU A 101 -0.16 -2.26 7.83
N PHE A 102 -0.98 -1.25 8.03
CA PHE A 102 -2.15 -1.00 7.20
C PHE A 102 -2.49 0.48 7.08
N VAL A 103 -3.17 0.83 5.99
CA VAL A 103 -3.64 2.18 5.69
C VAL A 103 -5.09 2.14 5.23
N THR A 104 -5.85 3.20 5.49
CA THR A 104 -7.17 3.34 4.87
C THR A 104 -7.02 3.65 3.38
N SER A 105 -8.05 3.37 2.60
CA SER A 105 -8.14 3.76 1.18
C SER A 105 -9.60 4.13 0.89
N PRO A 106 -9.90 5.28 0.26
CA PRO A 106 -11.26 5.61 -0.14
C PRO A 106 -11.84 4.49 -1.01
N GLY A 107 -13.15 4.23 -0.93
CA GLY A 107 -13.76 3.18 -1.75
C GLY A 107 -13.43 1.74 -1.35
N ILE A 108 -12.53 1.50 -0.40
CA ILE A 108 -12.27 0.18 0.18
C ILE A 108 -12.91 0.12 1.58
N PRO A 109 -13.85 -0.81 1.83
CA PRO A 109 -14.58 -0.89 3.11
C PRO A 109 -13.71 -1.17 4.33
N HIS A 110 -12.55 -1.79 4.14
CA HIS A 110 -11.59 -2.12 5.19
C HIS A 110 -10.24 -1.48 4.90
N PRO A 111 -9.45 -1.07 5.92
CA PRO A 111 -8.07 -0.69 5.70
C PRO A 111 -7.31 -1.82 4.99
N VAL A 112 -6.29 -1.48 4.22
CA VAL A 112 -5.53 -2.42 3.40
C VAL A 112 -4.16 -2.63 4.03
N ARG A 113 -3.73 -3.88 4.12
CA ARG A 113 -2.34 -4.21 4.51
C ARG A 113 -1.37 -3.51 3.57
N VAL A 114 -0.28 -2.97 4.12
CA VAL A 114 0.85 -2.48 3.34
C VAL A 114 2.14 -3.11 3.84
N THR A 115 3.16 -3.15 2.99
CA THR A 115 4.50 -3.61 3.35
C THR A 115 5.41 -2.42 3.63
N GLU A 116 6.52 -2.67 4.31
CA GLU A 116 7.58 -1.65 4.48
C GLU A 116 8.10 -1.13 3.12
N ALA A 117 8.23 -2.02 2.13
CA ALA A 117 8.61 -1.62 0.77
C ALA A 117 7.58 -0.66 0.13
N TYR A 118 6.29 -0.95 0.30
CA TYR A 118 5.22 -0.07 -0.19
C TYR A 118 5.31 1.31 0.46
N VAL A 119 5.39 1.33 1.78
CA VAL A 119 5.49 2.53 2.60
C VAL A 119 6.73 3.36 2.21
N GLY A 120 7.87 2.72 1.99
CA GLY A 120 9.14 3.36 1.66
C GLY A 120 9.17 4.08 0.31
N GLU A 121 8.36 3.66 -0.67
CA GLU A 121 8.28 4.34 -1.97
C GLU A 121 6.98 5.15 -2.16
N ARG A 122 5.99 5.02 -1.26
CA ARG A 122 4.64 5.59 -1.46
C ARG A 122 4.63 7.11 -1.69
N SER A 123 5.55 7.86 -1.09
CA SER A 123 5.67 9.31 -1.24
C SER A 123 6.16 9.75 -2.63
N SER A 124 6.80 8.86 -3.39
CA SER A 124 7.32 9.14 -4.73
C SER A 124 6.32 8.78 -5.84
N TRP A 125 5.18 8.16 -5.51
CA TRP A 125 4.21 7.68 -6.49
C TRP A 125 2.84 8.32 -6.31
N SER A 126 2.35 9.01 -7.34
CA SER A 126 0.94 9.37 -7.42
C SER A 126 0.14 8.17 -7.89
N ILE A 127 -0.90 7.82 -7.16
CA ILE A 127 -1.89 6.82 -7.55
C ILE A 127 -3.20 7.57 -7.79
N GLN A 128 -3.61 7.69 -9.04
CA GLN A 128 -4.91 8.26 -9.34
C GLN A 128 -6.01 7.33 -8.79
N PRO A 129 -7.03 7.88 -8.12
CA PRO A 129 -8.15 7.11 -7.60
C PRO A 129 -8.75 6.19 -8.66
N CYS A 130 -9.11 4.98 -8.25
CA CYS A 130 -9.73 4.00 -9.14
C CYS A 130 -11.00 4.58 -9.76
N ASN A 131 -11.14 4.44 -11.08
CA ASN A 131 -12.30 4.93 -11.84
C ASN A 131 -13.64 4.27 -11.49
N ARG A 132 -13.65 3.25 -10.62
CA ARG A 132 -14.87 2.54 -10.20
C ARG A 132 -15.21 2.78 -8.73
N CYS A 133 -14.25 2.57 -7.82
CA CYS A 133 -14.53 2.71 -6.37
C CYS A 133 -13.86 3.92 -5.72
N GLY A 134 -12.89 4.57 -6.38
CA GLY A 134 -12.14 5.69 -5.79
C GLY A 134 -10.93 5.29 -4.93
N ALA A 135 -10.56 4.00 -4.88
CA ALA A 135 -9.36 3.54 -4.17
C ALA A 135 -8.09 4.21 -4.67
N ASP A 136 -7.26 4.69 -3.75
CA ASP A 136 -6.00 5.41 -4.03
C ASP A 136 -4.76 4.70 -3.43
N GLN A 137 -4.95 3.44 -3.03
CA GLN A 137 -3.90 2.53 -2.57
C GLN A 137 -3.87 1.28 -3.46
N ALA A 138 -2.66 0.75 -3.67
CA ALA A 138 -2.43 -0.47 -4.44
C ALA A 138 -2.06 -1.63 -3.50
N LEU A 139 -2.14 -2.87 -4.02
CA LEU A 139 -1.85 -4.08 -3.25
C LEU A 139 -0.39 -4.55 -3.36
N ASP A 140 0.48 -3.77 -3.99
CA ASP A 140 1.91 -4.06 -4.08
C ASP A 140 2.67 -2.73 -4.15
N PRO A 141 3.97 -2.72 -3.81
CA PRO A 141 4.84 -1.60 -4.14
C PRO A 141 4.74 -1.29 -5.65
N PRO A 142 4.46 -0.03 -6.05
CA PRO A 142 4.54 0.41 -7.44
C PRO A 142 5.71 -0.17 -8.25
N THR A 143 6.91 -0.29 -7.69
CA THR A 143 8.08 -0.87 -8.39
C THR A 143 7.91 -2.36 -8.68
N ILE A 144 7.37 -3.15 -7.75
CA ILE A 144 7.03 -4.56 -7.97
C ILE A 144 5.94 -4.69 -9.05
N MET A 145 4.94 -3.81 -9.02
CA MET A 145 3.87 -3.78 -10.01
C MET A 145 4.38 -3.43 -11.41
N ALA A 146 5.33 -2.50 -11.50
CA ALA A 146 6.01 -2.13 -12.74
C ALA A 146 6.81 -3.29 -13.31
N HIS A 147 7.66 -3.95 -12.51
CA HIS A 147 8.43 -5.11 -12.96
C HIS A 147 7.56 -6.26 -13.46
N THR A 148 6.41 -6.48 -12.82
CA THR A 148 5.45 -7.51 -13.27
C THR A 148 4.83 -7.16 -14.63
N ARG A 149 4.66 -5.87 -14.94
CA ARG A 149 4.02 -5.38 -16.18
C ARG A 149 5.00 -5.21 -17.34
N PHE A 150 6.25 -4.90 -17.04
CA PHE A 150 7.31 -4.66 -18.01
C PHE A 150 8.48 -5.62 -17.76
N PRO A 151 8.29 -6.95 -17.95
CA PRO A 151 9.32 -7.94 -17.64
C PRO A 151 10.58 -7.79 -18.51
N ASP A 152 10.43 -7.24 -19.72
CA ASP A 152 11.54 -7.03 -20.68
C ASP A 152 12.24 -5.68 -20.53
N ALA A 153 11.83 -4.86 -19.56
CA ALA A 153 12.45 -3.57 -19.31
C ALA A 153 13.90 -3.74 -18.82
N PRO A 154 14.85 -2.87 -19.21
CA PRO A 154 16.22 -2.94 -18.73
C PRO A 154 16.29 -2.98 -17.21
N ALA A 155 17.25 -3.73 -16.65
CA ALA A 155 17.44 -3.80 -15.21
C ALA A 155 17.63 -2.41 -14.61
N GLY A 156 16.89 -2.10 -13.54
CA GLY A 156 16.91 -0.79 -12.88
C GLY A 156 16.06 0.30 -13.56
N SER A 157 15.42 0.02 -14.70
CA SER A 157 14.45 0.95 -15.28
C SER A 157 13.14 0.91 -14.49
N VAL A 158 12.63 2.09 -14.15
CA VAL A 158 11.32 2.29 -13.52
C VAL A 158 10.48 3.13 -14.48
N PRO A 159 9.28 2.67 -14.88
CA PRO A 159 8.43 3.44 -15.78
C PRO A 159 7.97 4.73 -15.10
N VAL A 160 7.93 5.83 -15.87
CA VAL A 160 7.41 7.12 -15.41
C VAL A 160 5.93 7.01 -15.03
N ALA A 161 5.16 6.18 -15.74
CA ALA A 161 3.78 5.87 -15.40
C ALA A 161 3.32 4.53 -15.98
N PHE A 162 2.31 3.93 -15.35
CA PHE A 162 1.66 2.71 -15.83
C PHE A 162 0.29 2.51 -15.17
N SER A 163 -0.56 1.72 -15.82
CA SER A 163 -1.88 1.38 -15.28
C SER A 163 -1.85 0.10 -14.46
N ALA A 164 -2.64 0.06 -13.39
CA ALA A 164 -2.87 -1.13 -12.60
C ALA A 164 -4.35 -1.40 -12.34
N PHE A 165 -4.64 -2.61 -11.86
CA PHE A 165 -5.99 -3.07 -11.57
C PHE A 165 -6.30 -2.87 -10.10
N CYS A 166 -7.44 -2.26 -9.83
CA CYS A 166 -8.01 -2.17 -8.49
C CYS A 166 -8.70 -3.50 -8.14
N PRO A 167 -8.71 -3.92 -6.87
CA PRO A 167 -9.43 -5.13 -6.45
C PRO A 167 -10.93 -5.13 -6.79
N CYS A 168 -11.56 -3.96 -6.95
CA CYS A 168 -12.95 -3.85 -7.40
C CYS A 168 -13.17 -4.12 -8.90
N GLY A 169 -12.09 -4.41 -9.65
CA GLY A 169 -12.09 -4.63 -11.10
C GLY A 169 -11.99 -3.35 -11.94
N GLY A 170 -11.87 -2.18 -11.33
CA GLY A 170 -11.54 -0.92 -12.02
C GLY A 170 -10.05 -0.78 -12.31
N THR A 171 -9.66 0.37 -12.86
CA THR A 171 -8.27 0.70 -13.18
C THR A 171 -7.82 1.96 -12.43
N MET A 172 -6.51 2.07 -12.23
CA MET A 172 -5.83 3.20 -11.60
C MET A 172 -4.52 3.49 -12.36
N LEU A 173 -4.17 4.78 -12.48
CA LEU A 173 -2.90 5.22 -13.07
C LEU A 173 -1.90 5.48 -11.95
N LEU A 174 -0.74 4.84 -12.04
CA LEU A 174 0.41 5.09 -11.17
C LEU A 174 1.42 5.90 -11.95
N ALA A 175 1.93 6.97 -11.36
CA ALA A 175 2.93 7.82 -11.98
C ALA A 175 3.96 8.28 -10.95
N LEU A 176 5.24 8.23 -11.33
CA LEU A 176 6.34 8.71 -10.52
C LEU A 176 6.27 10.24 -10.44
N VAL A 177 6.49 10.77 -9.24
CA VAL A 177 6.61 12.20 -9.00
C VAL A 177 8.10 12.55 -8.95
N GLU A 178 8.56 13.28 -9.94
CA GLU A 178 9.92 13.80 -9.99
C GLU A 178 10.15 14.78 -8.83
N ASN A 179 11.35 14.71 -8.25
CA ASN A 179 11.76 15.54 -7.11
C ASN A 179 10.89 15.39 -5.85
N ALA A 180 10.05 14.36 -5.76
CA ALA A 180 9.42 13.92 -4.52
C ALA A 180 10.48 13.26 -3.64
N ALA A 181 11.30 14.06 -2.96
CA ALA A 181 12.31 13.68 -1.96
C ALA A 181 12.89 12.26 -2.16
N ALA A 182 14.00 12.17 -2.92
CA ALA A 182 14.77 10.97 -3.26
C ALA A 182 14.23 9.62 -2.74
N LEU A 183 13.82 8.74 -3.66
CA LEU A 183 13.58 7.32 -3.38
C LEU A 183 14.71 6.76 -2.50
N PRO A 184 14.43 6.00 -1.44
CA PRO A 184 15.50 5.27 -0.75
C PRO A 184 16.21 4.39 -1.77
N GLU A 185 17.54 4.54 -1.85
CA GLU A 185 18.41 3.76 -2.73
C GLU A 185 18.14 2.27 -2.46
N GLN A 186 17.73 1.53 -3.50
CA GLN A 186 17.53 0.09 -3.34
C GLN A 186 18.84 -0.52 -2.84
N PRO A 187 18.84 -1.30 -1.74
CA PRO A 187 20.05 -2.00 -1.33
C PRO A 187 20.53 -2.85 -2.50
N PRO A 188 21.83 -2.82 -2.83
CA PRO A 188 22.34 -3.51 -4.00
C PRO A 188 21.93 -4.97 -3.94
N ALA A 189 21.48 -5.52 -5.08
CA ALA A 189 21.13 -6.93 -5.21
C ALA A 189 22.26 -7.76 -4.60
N ARG A 190 21.96 -8.52 -3.53
CA ARG A 190 22.93 -9.39 -2.87
C ARG A 190 23.50 -10.33 -3.91
N LYS A 191 24.77 -10.11 -4.28
CA LYS A 191 25.47 -11.00 -5.21
C LYS A 191 25.46 -12.40 -4.61
N PRO A 192 25.11 -13.43 -5.38
CA PRO A 192 25.17 -14.78 -4.87
C PRO A 192 26.60 -15.16 -4.51
N TRP A 193 26.77 -15.83 -3.37
CA TRP A 193 28.06 -16.15 -2.75
C TRP A 193 28.98 -17.05 -3.61
N TRP A 194 28.47 -17.64 -4.69
CA TRP A 194 29.22 -18.51 -5.60
C TRP A 194 29.89 -17.78 -6.77
N LYS A 195 29.78 -16.44 -6.89
CA LYS A 195 30.47 -15.66 -7.94
C LYS A 195 31.91 -15.22 -7.59
N PHE A 196 32.57 -15.88 -6.64
CA PHE A 196 33.94 -15.59 -6.21
C PHE A 196 34.94 -16.74 -6.44
N TRP A 197 34.61 -17.72 -7.29
CA TRP A 197 35.53 -18.77 -7.75
C TRP A 197 35.45 -18.92 -9.26
#